data_AF-A0A821VCN5-F1
#
_entry.id   AF-A0A821VCN5-F1
#
_cell.length_a   1.000
_cell.length_b   1.000
_cell.length_c   1.000
_cell.angle_alpha   90.00
_cell.angle_beta   90.00
_cell.angle_gamma   90.00
#
_symmetry.space_group_name_H-M   'P 1'
#
loop_
_entity.id
_entity.type
_entity.pdbx_description
1 polymer ?
#
loop_
_entity_poly.entity_id
_entity_poly.type
_entity_poly.pdbx_seq_one_letter_code
_entity_poly.pdbx_strand_id
1 'polypeptide(L)'
;MSALNKCPAMYGLISLGKSGVGKSFIANRLLNRDSFESNTAAGPVTKLMSFSPYQHEKKQCIVYDVPCLLNISQEVMKSNREEIKKAFEHSLQTIVLFIVGEQSGRISEEDITTITLINDAYKIPHESLVLIVNSVPKDMTDDYRNKIITQFVKLFRVTNFQWSANASGEPSISRRAANLDAEPGKILPPIRGYANQPLVSLEEAVLPLQCIMPNIESNVWIVKQNLRNPKDGLTVDESASIMLYTYESISDGESLSYILNETLNSKNRKQLVPWYLYLRLLLTALDHLPAKECTVFRKTKRNLIHQYPNDKVITWWGFSSCTSSMDTPRSAPDFDNDETHTQFVIQCHKGRNIKNHSFEKTADEILLLPATQFVVTMSVKANRKLNLVHLQEQSLSFPLLEPVQAPNRTKNSAQCFDDECQPPGIKSKFPS
;
A
#
# COMPACT_ATOMS: atom_id res chain seq x y z
N MET A 1 24.68 -35.90 12.79
CA MET A 1 25.07 -34.66 12.09
C MET A 1 24.61 -33.50 12.95
N SER A 2 25.56 -32.64 13.30
CA SER A 2 25.51 -31.62 14.34
C SER A 2 24.39 -30.60 14.13
N ALA A 3 23.76 -30.20 15.25
CA ALA A 3 22.91 -29.04 15.35
C ALA A 3 23.62 -27.80 14.78
N LEU A 4 23.18 -27.35 13.60
CA LEU A 4 23.38 -25.96 13.19
C LEU A 4 22.52 -25.13 14.16
N ASN A 5 23.18 -24.53 15.15
CA ASN A 5 22.59 -23.51 16.00
C ASN A 5 21.98 -22.44 15.09
N LYS A 6 20.65 -22.44 14.96
CA LYS A 6 19.91 -21.37 14.31
C LYS A 6 20.17 -20.10 15.09
N CYS A 7 20.99 -19.21 14.55
CA CYS A 7 21.18 -17.87 15.10
C CYS A 7 19.99 -17.02 14.65
N PRO A 8 19.13 -16.52 15.56
CA PRO A 8 17.85 -15.89 15.21
C PRO A 8 17.97 -14.50 14.55
N ALA A 9 19.18 -14.07 14.15
CA ALA A 9 19.45 -12.72 13.64
C ALA A 9 20.37 -12.65 12.40
N MET A 10 20.51 -13.75 11.65
CA MET A 10 21.41 -13.80 10.49
C MET A 10 20.62 -13.66 9.19
N TYR A 11 20.84 -12.56 8.47
CA TYR A 11 20.21 -12.29 7.18
C TYR A 11 20.91 -13.07 6.06
N GLY A 12 20.16 -13.66 5.14
CA GLY A 12 20.70 -14.28 3.93
C GLY A 12 20.66 -13.31 2.75
N LEU A 13 21.73 -13.24 1.96
CA LEU A 13 21.77 -12.54 0.67
C LEU A 13 21.96 -13.58 -0.42
N ILE A 14 20.93 -13.87 -1.21
CA ILE A 14 20.99 -14.90 -2.27
C ILE A 14 21.07 -14.22 -3.63
N SER A 15 22.14 -14.48 -4.38
CA SER A 15 22.31 -13.96 -5.74
C SER A 15 21.73 -14.91 -6.78
N LEU A 16 20.75 -14.44 -7.56
CA LEU A 16 20.07 -15.21 -8.61
C LEU A 16 20.16 -14.50 -9.96
N GLY A 17 19.97 -15.24 -11.06
CA GLY A 17 20.11 -14.72 -12.42
C GLY A 17 20.68 -15.76 -13.37
N LYS A 18 20.61 -15.46 -14.68
CA LYS A 18 21.05 -16.38 -15.74
C LYS A 18 22.53 -16.76 -15.65
N SER A 19 22.92 -17.79 -16.40
CA SER A 19 24.34 -18.17 -16.50
C SER A 19 25.18 -17.03 -17.08
N GLY A 20 26.41 -16.84 -16.60
CA GLY A 20 27.33 -15.83 -17.12
C GLY A 20 27.01 -14.35 -16.81
N VAL A 21 25.92 -14.06 -16.08
CA VAL A 21 25.47 -12.68 -15.80
C VAL A 21 26.36 -11.92 -14.78
N GLY A 22 27.30 -12.59 -14.13
CA GLY A 22 28.20 -11.98 -13.14
C GLY A 22 27.74 -12.09 -11.68
N LYS A 23 26.95 -13.11 -11.32
CA LYS A 23 26.50 -13.36 -9.93
C LYS A 23 27.65 -13.41 -8.93
N SER A 24 28.57 -14.35 -9.13
CA SER A 24 29.74 -14.56 -8.27
C SER A 24 30.66 -13.33 -8.22
N PHE A 25 30.78 -12.61 -9.34
CA PHE A 25 31.53 -11.35 -9.40
C PHE A 25 30.90 -10.27 -8.50
N ILE A 26 29.59 -10.03 -8.61
CA ILE A 26 28.88 -9.06 -7.77
C ILE A 26 28.92 -9.48 -6.30
N ALA A 27 28.76 -10.78 -6.01
CA ALA A 27 28.86 -11.32 -4.66
C ALA A 27 30.25 -11.08 -4.05
N ASN A 28 31.33 -11.28 -4.81
CA ASN A 28 32.70 -10.94 -4.36
C ASN A 28 32.89 -9.44 -4.14
N ARG A 29 32.30 -8.60 -4.98
CA ARG A 29 32.35 -7.14 -4.81
C ARG A 29 31.59 -6.67 -3.58
N LEU A 30 30.44 -7.28 -3.30
CA LEU A 30 29.69 -7.05 -2.06
C LEU A 30 30.52 -7.42 -0.83
N LEU A 31 31.23 -8.54 -0.89
CA LEU A 31 32.11 -9.02 0.18
C LEU A 31 33.43 -8.23 0.31
N ASN A 32 33.77 -7.43 -0.71
CA ASN A 32 35.07 -6.78 -0.86
C ASN A 32 36.27 -7.77 -0.79
N ARG A 33 36.08 -9.00 -1.27
CA ARG A 33 37.10 -10.07 -1.36
C ARG A 33 36.66 -11.18 -2.32
N ASP A 34 37.61 -11.94 -2.85
CA ASP A 34 37.33 -13.07 -3.76
C ASP A 34 36.99 -14.34 -2.97
N SER A 35 35.71 -14.49 -2.59
CA SER A 35 35.21 -15.67 -1.87
C SER A 35 34.61 -16.74 -2.78
N PHE A 36 34.17 -16.36 -3.98
CA PHE A 36 33.51 -17.23 -4.95
C PHE A 36 34.30 -17.27 -6.26
N GLU A 37 34.33 -18.42 -6.93
CA GLU A 37 35.03 -18.55 -8.22
C GLU A 37 34.27 -17.77 -9.30
N SER A 38 34.90 -16.74 -9.87
CA SER A 38 34.34 -15.94 -10.96
C SER A 38 35.29 -15.97 -12.16
N ASN A 39 35.08 -16.91 -13.08
CA ASN A 39 35.87 -17.05 -14.32
C ASN A 39 35.06 -16.60 -15.56
N THR A 40 35.74 -16.13 -16.61
CA THR A 40 35.14 -15.66 -17.88
C THR A 40 34.75 -16.78 -18.86
N ALA A 41 34.69 -18.02 -18.38
CA ALA A 41 34.38 -19.19 -19.21
C ALA A 41 32.92 -19.20 -19.67
N ALA A 42 32.65 -19.70 -20.88
CA ALA A 42 31.33 -19.69 -21.53
C ALA A 42 30.27 -20.63 -20.89
N GLY A 43 30.60 -21.35 -19.82
CA GLY A 43 29.72 -22.32 -19.15
C GLY A 43 29.42 -21.96 -17.68
N PRO A 44 28.38 -22.56 -17.07
CA PRO A 44 28.05 -22.33 -15.67
C PRO A 44 29.20 -22.80 -14.75
N VAL A 45 29.81 -21.85 -14.03
CA VAL A 45 30.95 -22.08 -13.11
C VAL A 45 30.45 -22.62 -11.77
N THR A 46 29.40 -22.03 -11.21
CA THR A 46 28.79 -22.45 -9.93
C THR A 46 27.85 -23.63 -10.16
N LYS A 47 28.22 -24.82 -9.64
CA LYS A 47 27.42 -26.05 -9.68
C LYS A 47 26.82 -26.46 -8.34
N LEU A 48 27.39 -25.96 -7.25
CA LEU A 48 26.96 -26.20 -5.87
C LEU A 48 26.77 -24.87 -5.17
N MET A 49 25.86 -24.81 -4.21
CA MET A 49 25.75 -23.65 -3.33
C MET A 49 27.05 -23.46 -2.55
N SER A 50 27.55 -22.22 -2.54
CA SER A 50 28.62 -21.79 -1.65
C SER A 50 28.17 -20.56 -0.86
N PHE A 51 28.77 -20.35 0.31
CA PHE A 51 28.37 -19.23 1.18
C PHE A 51 29.57 -18.62 1.89
N SER A 52 29.48 -17.32 2.18
CA SER A 52 30.52 -16.56 2.85
C SER A 52 29.89 -15.62 3.87
N PRO A 53 30.32 -15.65 5.15
CA PRO A 53 29.88 -14.67 6.14
C PRO A 53 30.29 -13.26 5.75
N TYR A 54 29.40 -12.32 5.98
CA TYR A 54 29.60 -10.89 5.74
C TYR A 54 29.08 -10.09 6.93
N GLN A 55 29.83 -9.06 7.30
CA GLN A 55 29.41 -8.13 8.33
C GLN A 55 29.35 -6.73 7.71
N HIS A 56 28.15 -6.16 7.74
CA HIS A 56 27.91 -4.78 7.37
C HIS A 56 27.45 -4.04 8.61
N GLU A 57 28.24 -3.06 9.06
CA GLU A 57 28.04 -2.36 10.32
C GLU A 57 27.92 -3.33 11.54
N LYS A 58 26.78 -3.30 12.24
CA LYS A 58 26.45 -4.17 13.39
C LYS A 58 25.60 -5.38 13.00
N LYS A 59 25.33 -5.61 11.71
CA LYS A 59 24.50 -6.74 11.22
C LYS A 59 25.38 -7.84 10.63
N GLN A 60 25.14 -9.07 11.06
CA GLN A 60 25.74 -10.26 10.47
C GLN A 60 24.82 -10.84 9.40
N CYS A 61 25.40 -11.19 8.26
CA CYS A 61 24.69 -11.81 7.16
C CYS A 61 25.55 -12.87 6.48
N ILE A 62 24.91 -13.73 5.70
CA ILE A 62 25.55 -14.73 4.87
C ILE A 62 25.25 -14.40 3.42
N VAL A 63 26.29 -14.28 2.59
CA VAL A 63 26.14 -14.16 1.14
C VAL A 63 26.18 -15.57 0.55
N TYR A 64 25.16 -15.94 -0.21
CA TYR A 64 25.03 -17.20 -0.91
C TYR A 64 25.25 -17.00 -2.41
N ASP A 65 26.21 -17.73 -2.97
CA ASP A 65 26.36 -17.90 -4.42
C ASP A 65 25.76 -19.26 -4.80
N VAL A 66 24.75 -19.24 -5.68
CA VAL A 66 23.96 -20.41 -6.05
C VAL A 66 24.01 -20.62 -7.57
N PRO A 67 23.85 -21.88 -8.04
CA PRO A 67 23.79 -22.16 -9.47
C PRO A 67 22.59 -21.47 -10.16
N CYS A 68 22.67 -21.30 -11.49
CA CYS A 68 21.55 -20.76 -12.26
C CYS A 68 20.40 -21.78 -12.36
N LEU A 69 19.15 -21.31 -12.27
CA LEU A 69 17.98 -22.19 -12.28
C LEU A 69 17.80 -22.90 -13.64
N LEU A 70 17.94 -22.15 -14.74
CA LEU A 70 17.70 -22.64 -16.10
C LEU A 70 18.97 -23.32 -16.64
N ASN A 71 18.77 -24.49 -17.27
CA ASN A 71 19.81 -25.26 -17.94
C ASN A 71 19.18 -26.12 -19.04
N ILE A 72 19.96 -26.51 -20.05
CA ILE A 72 19.50 -27.38 -21.14
C ILE A 72 19.23 -28.80 -20.64
N SER A 73 19.96 -29.27 -19.62
CA SER A 73 19.75 -30.58 -19.01
C SER A 73 18.74 -30.54 -17.87
N GLN A 74 17.67 -31.35 -17.95
CA GLN A 74 16.67 -31.47 -16.89
C GLN A 74 17.26 -32.00 -15.58
N GLU A 75 18.24 -32.91 -15.65
CA GLU A 75 18.93 -33.45 -14.47
C GLU A 75 19.70 -32.35 -13.74
N VAL A 76 20.40 -31.50 -14.50
CA VAL A 76 21.13 -30.35 -13.96
C VAL A 76 20.17 -29.32 -13.38
N MET A 77 19.04 -29.04 -14.04
CA MET A 77 18.01 -28.15 -13.49
C MET A 77 17.45 -28.66 -12.15
N LYS A 78 17.22 -29.97 -12.04
CA LYS A 78 16.76 -30.59 -10.78
C LYS A 78 17.81 -30.44 -9.68
N SER A 79 19.08 -30.70 -9.99
CA SER A 79 20.19 -30.48 -9.05
C SER A 79 20.30 -29.02 -8.61
N ASN A 80 20.26 -28.08 -9.56
CA ASN A 80 20.36 -26.65 -9.27
C ASN A 80 19.20 -26.16 -8.40
N ARG A 81 17.98 -26.68 -8.62
CA ARG A 81 16.82 -26.39 -7.78
C ARG A 81 17.04 -26.81 -6.33
N GLU A 82 17.61 -27.98 -6.08
CA GLU A 82 17.90 -28.43 -4.72
C GLU A 82 18.97 -27.55 -4.03
N GLU A 83 19.98 -27.09 -4.77
CA GLU A 83 20.99 -26.16 -4.23
C GLU A 83 20.40 -24.79 -3.89
N ILE A 84 19.52 -24.26 -4.74
CA ILE A 84 18.79 -23.01 -4.46
C ILE A 84 17.89 -23.18 -3.23
N LYS A 85 17.16 -24.30 -3.15
CA LYS A 85 16.29 -24.61 -2.01
C LYS A 85 17.05 -24.65 -0.69
N LYS A 86 18.21 -25.31 -0.65
CA LYS A 86 19.07 -25.32 0.54
C LYS A 86 19.45 -23.89 1.00
N ALA A 87 19.68 -22.97 0.06
CA ALA A 87 20.06 -21.59 0.40
C ALA A 87 18.90 -20.84 1.08
N PHE A 88 17.67 -21.02 0.59
CA PHE A 88 16.47 -20.48 1.22
C PHE A 88 16.17 -21.14 2.57
N GLU A 89 16.45 -22.44 2.73
CA GLU A 89 16.24 -23.16 4.01
C GLU A 89 17.27 -22.80 5.08
N HIS A 90 18.47 -22.33 4.69
CA HIS A 90 19.53 -21.92 5.62
C HIS A 90 19.25 -20.59 6.33
N SER A 91 18.38 -19.71 5.80
CA SER A 91 18.15 -18.35 6.31
C SER A 91 16.68 -18.03 6.55
N LEU A 92 16.34 -17.57 7.76
CA LEU A 92 14.95 -17.21 8.13
C LEU A 92 14.50 -15.87 7.54
N GLN A 93 15.44 -14.96 7.26
CA GLN A 93 15.19 -13.67 6.60
C GLN A 93 16.17 -13.53 5.45
N THR A 94 15.66 -13.48 4.22
CA THR A 94 16.48 -13.55 3.01
C THR A 94 16.18 -12.37 2.11
N ILE A 95 17.21 -11.64 1.72
CA ILE A 95 17.18 -10.68 0.62
C ILE A 95 17.65 -11.40 -0.64
N VAL A 96 16.86 -11.31 -1.70
CA VAL A 96 17.14 -11.93 -3.00
C VAL A 96 17.63 -10.86 -3.97
N LEU A 97 18.86 -11.04 -4.46
CA LEU A 97 19.50 -10.18 -5.45
C LEU A 97 19.31 -10.82 -6.84
N PHE A 98 18.36 -10.33 -7.64
CA PHE A 98 18.25 -10.73 -9.05
C PHE A 98 19.18 -9.89 -9.91
N ILE A 99 20.19 -10.56 -10.45
CA ILE A 99 21.19 -9.97 -11.32
C ILE A 99 20.80 -10.26 -12.75
N VAL A 100 20.51 -9.21 -13.50
CA VAL A 100 20.18 -9.28 -14.92
C VAL A 100 21.30 -8.66 -15.75
N GLY A 101 21.55 -9.26 -16.90
CA GLY A 101 22.57 -8.80 -17.84
C GLY A 101 21.87 -8.17 -19.03
N GLU A 102 22.28 -6.96 -19.35
CA GLU A 102 21.66 -6.10 -20.35
C GLU A 102 22.43 -6.20 -21.69
N GLN A 103 21.71 -6.31 -22.82
CA GLN A 103 22.21 -6.03 -24.17
C GLN A 103 21.35 -4.97 -24.89
N SER A 104 21.79 -3.71 -24.93
CA SER A 104 21.13 -2.57 -25.62
C SER A 104 19.77 -2.12 -25.03
N GLY A 105 19.71 -1.86 -23.74
CA GLY A 105 18.52 -1.60 -22.94
C GLY A 105 17.44 -2.71 -22.85
N ARG A 106 17.74 -4.00 -23.08
CA ARG A 106 16.81 -5.15 -23.04
C ARG A 106 17.16 -6.22 -22.00
N ILE A 107 16.14 -6.64 -21.23
CA ILE A 107 16.15 -7.83 -20.38
C ILE A 107 15.87 -9.08 -21.23
N SER A 108 16.63 -10.16 -21.05
CA SER A 108 16.45 -11.40 -21.81
C SER A 108 15.29 -12.25 -21.31
N GLU A 109 14.67 -13.05 -22.18
CA GLU A 109 13.58 -13.99 -21.82
C GLU A 109 14.00 -14.99 -20.73
N GLU A 110 15.29 -15.35 -20.69
CA GLU A 110 15.85 -16.24 -19.65
C GLU A 110 15.82 -15.57 -18.27
N ASP A 111 16.14 -14.27 -18.20
CA ASP A 111 16.06 -13.48 -16.97
C ASP A 111 14.60 -13.39 -16.50
N ILE A 112 13.67 -13.13 -17.43
CA ILE A 112 12.22 -13.08 -17.16
C ILE A 112 11.73 -14.41 -16.58
N THR A 113 12.06 -15.51 -17.23
CA THR A 113 11.65 -16.86 -16.82
C THR A 113 12.22 -17.23 -15.46
N THR A 114 13.49 -16.89 -15.21
CA THR A 114 14.16 -17.16 -13.92
C THR A 114 13.50 -16.40 -12.77
N ILE A 115 13.23 -15.09 -12.97
CA ILE A 115 12.55 -14.25 -11.97
C ILE A 115 11.14 -14.80 -11.69
N THR A 116 10.39 -15.14 -12.74
CA THR A 116 9.04 -15.71 -12.62
C THR A 116 9.03 -16.98 -11.77
N LEU A 117 9.85 -17.97 -12.14
CA LEU A 117 9.83 -19.29 -11.51
C LEU A 117 10.26 -19.26 -10.04
N ILE A 118 11.28 -18.46 -9.71
CA ILE A 118 11.74 -18.31 -8.32
C ILE A 118 10.70 -17.56 -7.50
N ASN A 119 10.15 -16.47 -8.03
CA ASN A 119 9.14 -15.70 -7.29
C ASN A 119 7.89 -16.54 -7.03
N ASP A 120 7.45 -17.34 -8.01
CA ASP A 120 6.32 -18.24 -7.84
C ASP A 120 6.56 -19.35 -6.82
N ALA A 121 7.78 -19.88 -6.77
CA ALA A 121 8.13 -20.97 -5.86
C ALA A 121 8.26 -20.51 -4.40
N TYR A 122 8.83 -19.33 -4.17
CA TYR A 122 9.17 -18.86 -2.81
C TYR A 122 8.33 -17.70 -2.31
N LYS A 123 7.48 -17.09 -3.16
CA LYS A 123 6.60 -15.97 -2.83
C LYS A 123 7.37 -14.85 -2.09
N ILE A 124 8.44 -14.39 -2.72
CA ILE A 124 9.40 -13.45 -2.13
C ILE A 124 8.69 -12.09 -1.94
N PRO A 125 8.67 -11.53 -0.72
CA PRO A 125 8.14 -10.19 -0.49
C PRO A 125 8.92 -9.13 -1.27
N HIS A 126 8.25 -8.06 -1.69
CA HIS A 126 8.85 -7.00 -2.49
C HIS A 126 10.01 -6.30 -1.76
N GLU A 127 9.92 -6.19 -0.43
CA GLU A 127 10.92 -5.58 0.46
C GLU A 127 12.18 -6.45 0.59
N SER A 128 12.05 -7.73 0.25
CA SER A 128 13.14 -8.71 0.27
C SER A 128 13.74 -8.91 -1.12
N LEU A 129 13.38 -8.08 -2.10
CA LEU A 129 13.80 -8.20 -3.49
C LEU A 129 14.66 -7.01 -3.92
N VAL A 130 15.84 -7.28 -4.49
CA VAL A 130 16.70 -6.26 -5.10
C VAL A 130 17.04 -6.69 -6.52
N LEU A 131 16.93 -5.75 -7.46
CA LEU A 131 17.31 -5.96 -8.86
C LEU A 131 18.61 -5.23 -9.15
N ILE A 132 19.55 -5.95 -9.73
CA ILE A 132 20.85 -5.42 -10.11
C ILE A 132 20.99 -5.59 -11.61
N VAL A 133 21.12 -4.47 -12.33
CA VAL A 133 21.48 -4.49 -13.75
C VAL A 133 23.00 -4.49 -13.83
N ASN A 134 23.56 -5.59 -14.29
CA ASN A 134 24.99 -5.66 -14.55
C ASN A 134 25.31 -5.14 -15.95
N SER A 135 26.54 -4.63 -16.13
CA SER A 135 27.06 -4.13 -17.41
C SER A 135 26.36 -2.89 -17.98
N VAL A 136 25.88 -1.99 -17.11
CA VAL A 136 25.32 -0.69 -17.52
C VAL A 136 26.38 0.18 -18.22
N PRO A 137 26.08 0.81 -19.37
CA PRO A 137 26.99 1.75 -20.04
C PRO A 137 27.40 2.92 -19.15
N LYS A 138 28.64 3.39 -19.30
CA LYS A 138 29.18 4.53 -18.52
C LYS A 138 28.45 5.85 -18.82
N ASP A 139 28.03 6.03 -20.08
CA ASP A 139 27.33 7.23 -20.54
C ASP A 139 25.81 7.00 -20.56
N MET A 140 25.24 6.77 -19.38
CA MET A 140 23.81 6.47 -19.23
C MET A 140 22.96 7.72 -19.49
N THR A 141 22.06 7.67 -20.48
CA THR A 141 21.04 8.71 -20.70
C THR A 141 19.78 8.43 -19.89
N ASP A 142 18.98 9.47 -19.61
CA ASP A 142 17.67 9.31 -18.96
C ASP A 142 16.73 8.40 -19.76
N ASP A 143 16.80 8.44 -21.10
CA ASP A 143 16.06 7.53 -21.99
C ASP A 143 16.46 6.07 -21.76
N TYR A 144 17.76 5.78 -21.64
CA TYR A 144 18.26 4.45 -21.34
C TYR A 144 17.76 3.96 -19.97
N ARG A 145 17.85 4.81 -18.94
CA ARG A 145 17.36 4.50 -17.60
C ARG A 145 15.85 4.22 -17.60
N ASN A 146 15.07 5.06 -18.28
CA ASN A 146 13.62 4.93 -18.37
C ASN A 146 13.19 3.66 -19.12
N LYS A 147 13.91 3.27 -20.18
CA LYS A 147 13.67 2.01 -20.90
C LYS A 147 13.85 0.78 -20.00
N ILE A 148 14.93 0.75 -19.22
CA ILE A 148 15.19 -0.33 -18.28
C ILE A 148 14.13 -0.39 -17.17
N ILE A 149 13.82 0.75 -16.55
CA ILE A 149 12.77 0.84 -15.54
C ILE A 149 11.43 0.35 -16.12
N THR A 150 11.08 0.78 -17.33
CA THR A 150 9.84 0.35 -18.01
C THR A 150 9.80 -1.16 -18.22
N GLN A 151 10.91 -1.79 -18.59
CA GLN A 151 10.96 -3.23 -18.77
C GLN A 151 10.86 -4.00 -17.47
N PHE A 152 11.50 -3.54 -16.40
CA PHE A 152 11.30 -4.13 -15.08
C PHE A 152 9.86 -3.98 -14.63
N VAL A 153 9.28 -2.79 -14.76
CA VAL A 153 7.87 -2.54 -14.46
C VAL A 153 6.96 -3.50 -15.25
N LYS A 154 7.23 -3.74 -16.54
CA LYS A 154 6.51 -4.73 -17.33
C LYS A 154 6.72 -6.16 -16.82
N LEU A 155 7.96 -6.54 -16.52
CA LEU A 155 8.32 -7.85 -16.00
C LEU A 155 7.58 -8.16 -14.71
N PHE A 156 7.57 -7.23 -13.76
CA PHE A 156 6.86 -7.39 -12.50
C PHE A 156 5.33 -7.38 -12.66
N ARG A 157 4.77 -6.81 -13.73
CA ARG A 157 3.33 -6.95 -14.02
C ARG A 157 2.94 -8.33 -14.54
N VAL A 158 3.87 -9.07 -15.16
CA VAL A 158 3.60 -10.39 -15.79
C VAL A 158 3.76 -11.54 -14.79
N THR A 159 4.56 -11.37 -13.73
CA THR A 159 4.98 -12.44 -12.81
C THR A 159 4.19 -12.50 -11.50
N ASN A 160 2.85 -12.42 -11.53
CA ASN A 160 1.97 -12.46 -10.33
C ASN A 160 2.42 -11.54 -9.16
N PHE A 161 3.26 -10.55 -9.45
CA PHE A 161 3.45 -9.37 -8.64
C PHE A 161 2.30 -8.46 -9.06
N GLN A 162 1.42 -8.09 -8.13
CA GLN A 162 0.57 -6.94 -8.37
C GLN A 162 1.43 -5.68 -8.28
N TRP A 163 2.22 -5.43 -9.33
CA TRP A 163 2.68 -4.08 -9.62
C TRP A 163 1.49 -3.31 -10.19
N SER A 164 0.88 -2.46 -9.37
CA SER A 164 -0.05 -1.47 -9.88
C SER A 164 0.71 -0.47 -10.74
N ALA A 165 0.36 -0.48 -12.00
CA ALA A 165 0.78 0.44 -13.03
C ALA A 165 0.24 1.87 -12.82
N ASN A 166 0.21 2.45 -11.63
CA ASN A 166 -0.41 3.77 -11.45
C ASN A 166 0.61 4.90 -11.70
N ALA A 167 1.11 4.95 -12.94
CA ALA A 167 1.76 6.13 -13.52
C ALA A 167 0.88 6.77 -14.61
N SER A 168 -0.42 6.47 -14.64
CA SER A 168 -1.41 7.46 -15.05
C SER A 168 -1.80 8.23 -13.79
N GLY A 169 -1.82 9.56 -13.85
CA GLY A 169 -2.16 10.45 -12.73
C GLY A 169 -3.62 10.33 -12.30
N GLU A 170 -4.01 9.18 -11.77
CA GLU A 170 -5.35 8.95 -11.24
C GLU A 170 -5.52 9.62 -9.87
N PRO A 171 -6.64 10.33 -9.64
CA PRO A 171 -6.94 10.92 -8.34
C PRO A 171 -7.07 9.83 -7.28
N SER A 172 -6.52 10.05 -6.09
CA SER A 172 -6.58 9.14 -4.93
C SER A 172 -7.97 8.56 -4.65
N ILE A 173 -9.01 9.39 -4.79
CA ILE A 173 -10.42 8.97 -4.61
C ILE A 173 -10.78 7.76 -5.49
N SER A 174 -10.23 7.68 -6.71
CA SER A 174 -10.50 6.57 -7.64
C SER A 174 -9.82 5.27 -7.24
N ARG A 175 -8.64 5.33 -6.61
CA ARG A 175 -7.93 4.14 -6.10
C ARG A 175 -8.63 3.55 -4.88
N ARG A 176 -9.08 4.42 -3.96
CA ARG A 176 -9.95 4.03 -2.82
C ARG A 176 -11.33 3.50 -3.22
N ALA A 177 -11.68 3.57 -4.51
CA ALA A 177 -12.95 3.06 -5.01
C ALA A 177 -12.97 1.56 -5.34
N ALA A 178 -11.82 0.88 -5.33
CA ALA A 178 -11.66 -0.48 -5.83
C ALA A 178 -12.27 -1.61 -4.95
N ASN A 179 -12.68 -1.34 -3.70
CA ASN A 179 -13.15 -2.38 -2.75
C ASN A 179 -14.67 -2.60 -2.77
N LEU A 180 -15.33 -2.35 -3.89
CA LEU A 180 -16.78 -2.52 -4.04
C LEU A 180 -17.20 -3.95 -4.40
N ASP A 181 -16.24 -4.82 -4.74
CA ASP A 181 -16.52 -6.15 -5.29
C ASP A 181 -16.84 -7.21 -4.23
N ALA A 182 -16.60 -6.91 -2.96
CA ALA A 182 -16.78 -7.81 -1.83
C ALA A 182 -18.10 -7.56 -1.09
N GLU A 183 -19.19 -7.20 -1.79
CA GLU A 183 -20.51 -7.11 -1.12
C GLU A 183 -20.91 -8.51 -0.61
N PRO A 184 -21.13 -8.69 0.70
CA PRO A 184 -21.29 -10.02 1.32
C PRO A 184 -22.55 -10.80 0.90
N GLY A 185 -23.39 -10.21 0.02
CA GLY A 185 -24.62 -10.78 -0.52
C GLY A 185 -25.74 -10.95 0.52
N LYS A 186 -25.49 -10.56 1.78
CA LYS A 186 -26.41 -10.65 2.92
C LYS A 186 -26.16 -9.46 3.84
N ILE A 187 -27.20 -9.05 4.59
CA ILE A 187 -27.02 -8.09 5.68
C ILE A 187 -26.16 -8.72 6.77
N LEU A 188 -25.12 -8.00 7.20
CA LEU A 188 -24.21 -8.43 8.26
C LEU A 188 -24.65 -7.87 9.62
N PRO A 189 -24.14 -8.42 10.73
CA PRO A 189 -24.34 -7.82 12.05
C PRO A 189 -23.81 -6.37 12.09
N PRO A 190 -24.48 -5.48 12.85
CA PRO A 190 -24.01 -4.11 13.07
C PRO A 190 -22.56 -4.05 13.54
N ILE A 191 -21.87 -2.98 13.16
CA ILE A 191 -20.50 -2.70 13.59
C ILE A 191 -20.59 -2.02 14.96
N ARG A 192 -20.08 -2.69 16.00
CA ARG A 192 -20.15 -2.28 17.40
C ARG A 192 -18.85 -2.61 18.14
N GLY A 193 -18.69 -2.06 19.35
CA GLY A 193 -17.60 -2.37 20.28
C GLY A 193 -16.48 -1.32 20.30
N TYR A 194 -16.41 -0.46 19.29
CA TYR A 194 -15.46 0.65 19.25
C TYR A 194 -15.97 1.89 20.03
N ALA A 195 -17.29 2.11 20.13
CA ALA A 195 -17.80 3.37 20.67
C ALA A 195 -17.45 3.60 22.16
N ASN A 196 -17.33 2.50 22.91
CA ASN A 196 -16.97 2.52 24.33
C ASN A 196 -15.46 2.42 24.58
N GLN A 197 -14.64 2.38 23.53
CA GLN A 197 -13.18 2.42 23.70
C GLN A 197 -12.73 3.81 24.18
N PRO A 198 -11.59 3.88 24.90
CA PRO A 198 -11.00 5.15 25.24
C PRO A 198 -10.64 5.93 23.98
N LEU A 199 -10.86 7.24 24.02
CA LEU A 199 -10.33 8.15 23.01
C LEU A 199 -8.85 8.38 23.33
N VAL A 200 -7.96 7.97 22.43
CA VAL A 200 -6.51 7.92 22.61
C VAL A 200 -5.80 8.71 21.51
N SER A 201 -4.49 8.89 21.63
CA SER A 201 -3.68 9.50 20.57
C SER A 201 -3.68 8.62 19.30
N LEU A 202 -3.32 9.19 18.14
CA LEU A 202 -3.26 8.40 16.91
C LEU A 202 -2.24 7.26 17.00
N GLU A 203 -1.09 7.49 17.63
CA GLU A 203 -0.05 6.48 17.86
C GLU A 203 -0.62 5.30 18.64
N GLU A 204 -1.27 5.57 19.78
CA GLU A 204 -1.91 4.53 20.60
C GLU A 204 -3.04 3.82 19.84
N ALA A 205 -3.80 4.56 19.04
CA ALA A 205 -4.91 4.02 18.27
C ALA A 205 -4.48 2.99 17.22
N VAL A 206 -3.26 3.11 16.69
CA VAL A 206 -2.72 2.20 15.66
C VAL A 206 -1.83 1.09 16.22
N LEU A 207 -1.47 1.10 17.51
CA LEU A 207 -0.63 0.05 18.11
C LEU A 207 -1.14 -1.38 17.81
N PRO A 208 -2.44 -1.70 17.94
CA PRO A 208 -2.93 -3.04 17.64
C PRO A 208 -2.86 -3.40 16.14
N LEU A 209 -2.67 -2.41 15.27
CA LEU A 209 -2.62 -2.58 13.82
C LEU A 209 -1.22 -2.87 13.29
N GLN A 210 -0.15 -2.76 14.09
CA GLN A 210 1.23 -2.99 13.65
C GLN A 210 1.43 -4.40 13.03
N CYS A 211 0.77 -5.43 13.56
CA CYS A 211 0.83 -6.78 13.00
C CYS A 211 0.10 -6.92 11.66
N ILE A 212 -0.85 -6.03 11.37
CA ILE A 212 -1.63 -6.00 10.12
C ILE A 212 -0.93 -5.09 9.10
N MET A 213 -0.31 -4.02 9.58
CA MET A 213 0.31 -2.96 8.80
C MET A 213 1.67 -2.60 9.40
N PRO A 214 2.76 -3.31 9.03
CA PRO A 214 4.08 -3.10 9.63
C PRO A 214 4.62 -1.65 9.52
N ASN A 215 4.22 -0.92 8.49
CA ASN A 215 4.67 0.45 8.22
C ASN A 215 3.76 1.54 8.84
N ILE A 216 2.76 1.18 9.66
CA ILE A 216 1.74 2.14 10.12
C ILE A 216 2.30 3.27 10.97
N GLU A 217 3.36 3.02 11.77
CA GLU A 217 4.00 4.06 12.58
C GLU A 217 4.65 5.15 11.72
N SER A 218 5.36 4.75 10.67
CA SER A 218 5.94 5.68 9.70
C SER A 218 4.86 6.52 9.03
N ASN A 219 3.71 5.91 8.69
CA ASN A 219 2.58 6.62 8.10
C ASN A 219 1.96 7.63 9.09
N VAL A 220 1.82 7.25 10.37
CA VAL A 220 1.36 8.16 11.43
C VAL A 220 2.29 9.36 11.56
N TRP A 221 3.60 9.12 11.58
CA TRP A 221 4.59 10.21 11.62
C TRP A 221 4.43 11.15 10.42
N ILE A 222 4.35 10.60 9.20
CA ILE A 222 4.20 11.38 7.95
C ILE A 222 2.95 12.26 8.02
N VAL A 223 1.78 11.71 8.37
CA VAL A 223 0.55 12.52 8.36
C VAL A 223 0.56 13.59 9.44
N LYS A 224 1.15 13.32 10.62
CA LYS A 224 1.28 14.34 11.67
C LYS A 224 2.20 15.49 11.26
N GLN A 225 3.30 15.22 10.55
CA GLN A 225 4.17 16.28 10.04
C GLN A 225 3.48 17.18 8.99
N ASN A 226 2.49 16.64 8.27
CA ASN A 226 1.74 17.37 7.25
C ASN A 226 0.57 18.18 7.83
N LEU A 227 0.26 18.02 9.11
CA LEU A 227 -0.77 18.80 9.79
C LEU A 227 -0.20 20.08 10.38
N ARG A 228 -0.71 21.21 9.91
CA ARG A 228 -0.47 22.52 10.50
C ARG A 228 -1.81 23.13 10.85
N ASN A 229 -2.08 23.32 12.14
CA ASN A 229 -3.31 23.90 12.69
C ASN A 229 -4.58 23.23 12.13
N PRO A 230 -5.00 22.10 12.72
CA PRO A 230 -6.24 21.41 12.33
C PRO A 230 -7.43 22.37 12.26
N LYS A 231 -8.19 22.29 11.18
CA LYS A 231 -9.42 23.06 10.97
C LYS A 231 -10.62 22.39 11.64
N ASP A 232 -11.78 23.02 11.50
CA ASP A 232 -13.09 22.44 11.80
C ASP A 232 -13.28 22.00 13.27
N GLY A 233 -12.45 22.51 14.18
CA GLY A 233 -12.50 22.21 15.62
C GLY A 233 -11.94 20.85 16.01
N LEU A 234 -11.27 20.15 15.08
CA LEU A 234 -10.65 18.86 15.35
C LEU A 234 -9.35 19.00 16.15
N THR A 235 -9.04 18.01 16.99
CA THR A 235 -7.67 17.88 17.54
C THR A 235 -6.68 17.48 16.45
N VAL A 236 -5.39 17.56 16.78
CA VAL A 236 -4.32 17.02 15.92
C VAL A 236 -4.55 15.54 15.63
N ASP A 237 -4.85 14.71 16.65
CA ASP A 237 -5.08 13.28 16.47
C ASP A 237 -6.35 12.96 15.68
N GLU A 238 -7.45 13.70 15.92
CA GLU A 238 -8.69 13.56 15.16
C GLU A 238 -8.45 13.87 13.68
N SER A 239 -7.82 15.01 13.37
CA SER A 239 -7.47 15.37 12.00
C SER A 239 -6.46 14.40 11.37
N ALA A 240 -5.48 13.93 12.14
CA ALA A 240 -4.47 12.98 11.68
C ALA A 240 -5.07 11.62 11.36
N SER A 241 -6.10 11.19 12.10
CA SER A 241 -6.80 9.94 11.82
C SER A 241 -7.49 9.96 10.44
N ILE A 242 -8.15 11.08 10.09
CA ILE A 242 -8.74 11.30 8.77
C ILE A 242 -7.65 11.35 7.69
N MET A 243 -6.57 12.11 7.96
CA MET A 243 -5.46 12.21 7.02
C MET A 243 -4.83 10.84 6.74
N LEU A 244 -4.62 10.02 7.77
CA LEU A 244 -4.11 8.65 7.65
C LEU A 244 -5.05 7.76 6.83
N TYR A 245 -6.37 7.89 7.00
CA TYR A 245 -7.33 7.16 6.18
C TYR A 245 -7.18 7.50 4.69
N THR A 246 -6.98 8.79 4.39
CA THR A 246 -6.81 9.28 3.01
C THR A 246 -5.38 9.19 2.47
N TYR A 247 -4.42 8.76 3.29
CA TYR A 247 -3.03 8.63 2.89
C TYR A 247 -2.88 7.39 2.00
N GLU A 248 -2.37 7.59 0.79
CA GLU A 248 -2.09 6.50 -0.14
C GLU A 248 -0.64 6.06 -0.02
N SER A 249 -0.45 4.78 0.30
CA SER A 249 0.85 4.13 0.21
C SER A 249 1.25 4.00 -1.26
N ILE A 250 2.55 3.84 -1.50
CA ILE A 250 3.15 3.69 -2.84
C ILE A 250 2.66 2.38 -3.52
N SER A 251 2.23 1.39 -2.73
CA SER A 251 1.71 0.09 -3.12
C SER A 251 0.17 0.04 -3.03
N ASP A 252 -0.50 -0.27 -4.15
CA ASP A 252 -1.95 -0.57 -4.14
C ASP A 252 -2.17 -1.84 -3.30
N GLY A 253 -3.06 -1.77 -2.29
CA GLY A 253 -3.40 -2.89 -1.41
C GLY A 253 -2.83 -2.82 0.00
N GLU A 254 -1.93 -1.87 0.27
CA GLU A 254 -1.30 -1.70 1.60
C GLU A 254 -1.70 -0.41 2.31
N SER A 255 -2.57 0.40 1.68
CA SER A 255 -3.08 1.62 2.32
C SER A 255 -4.05 1.28 3.45
N LEU A 256 -4.09 2.14 4.47
CA LEU A 256 -4.96 1.92 5.63
C LEU A 256 -6.42 1.81 5.21
N SER A 257 -6.87 2.70 4.31
CA SER A 257 -8.24 2.68 3.81
C SER A 257 -8.59 1.39 3.08
N TYR A 258 -7.65 0.80 2.33
CA TYR A 258 -7.88 -0.48 1.65
C TYR A 258 -8.12 -1.60 2.67
N ILE A 259 -7.17 -1.80 3.60
CA ILE A 259 -7.21 -2.90 4.57
C ILE A 259 -8.39 -2.73 5.54
N LEU A 260 -8.66 -1.49 5.98
CA LEU A 260 -9.82 -1.20 6.83
C LEU A 260 -11.14 -1.52 6.11
N ASN A 261 -11.30 -1.09 4.85
CA ASN A 261 -12.53 -1.36 4.11
C ASN A 261 -12.72 -2.86 3.83
N GLU A 262 -11.65 -3.60 3.53
CA GLU A 262 -11.71 -5.07 3.45
C GLU A 262 -12.16 -5.70 4.77
N THR A 263 -11.62 -5.22 5.89
CA THR A 263 -11.99 -5.70 7.23
C THR A 263 -13.45 -5.38 7.57
N LEU A 264 -13.95 -4.20 7.18
CA LEU A 264 -15.34 -3.79 7.38
C LEU A 264 -16.32 -4.61 6.53
N ASN A 265 -15.92 -4.96 5.30
CA ASN A 265 -16.69 -5.83 4.39
C ASN A 265 -16.69 -7.30 4.83
N SER A 266 -15.71 -7.74 5.64
CA SER A 266 -15.60 -9.11 6.14
C SER A 266 -16.81 -9.54 6.98
N LYS A 267 -17.32 -10.75 6.70
CA LYS A 267 -18.38 -11.39 7.50
C LYS A 267 -17.91 -11.67 8.94
N ASN A 268 -16.60 -11.81 9.15
CA ASN A 268 -16.02 -12.08 10.46
C ASN A 268 -15.75 -10.78 11.22
N ARG A 269 -16.77 -10.31 11.96
CA ARG A 269 -16.67 -9.08 12.78
C ARG A 269 -15.55 -9.09 13.82
N LYS A 270 -15.04 -10.25 14.24
CA LYS A 270 -13.90 -10.33 15.16
C LYS A 270 -12.61 -9.75 14.56
N GLN A 271 -12.49 -9.69 13.24
CA GLN A 271 -11.34 -9.06 12.58
C GLN A 271 -11.29 -7.55 12.79
N LEU A 272 -12.39 -6.91 13.21
CA LEU A 272 -12.43 -5.48 13.52
C LEU A 272 -11.88 -5.16 14.91
N VAL A 273 -11.66 -6.14 15.80
CA VAL A 273 -11.22 -5.88 17.17
C VAL A 273 -9.91 -5.07 17.24
N PRO A 274 -8.86 -5.36 16.44
CA PRO A 274 -7.66 -4.52 16.40
C PRO A 274 -7.91 -3.08 15.94
N TRP A 275 -8.99 -2.85 15.19
CA TRP A 275 -9.36 -1.54 14.64
C TRP A 275 -10.17 -0.68 15.61
N TYR A 276 -10.60 -1.19 16.76
CA TYR A 276 -11.56 -0.47 17.59
C TYR A 276 -11.04 0.87 18.13
N LEU A 277 -9.77 0.98 18.52
CA LEU A 277 -9.21 2.26 18.97
C LEU A 277 -9.12 3.26 17.81
N TYR A 278 -8.66 2.82 16.64
CA TYR A 278 -8.61 3.65 15.44
C TYR A 278 -10.01 4.08 14.96
N LEU A 279 -10.97 3.17 14.92
CA LEU A 279 -12.37 3.46 14.57
C LEU A 279 -13.00 4.42 15.59
N ARG A 280 -12.71 4.27 16.88
CA ARG A 280 -13.15 5.21 17.91
C ARG A 280 -12.63 6.62 17.60
N LEU A 281 -11.34 6.78 17.33
CA LEU A 281 -10.74 8.08 17.02
C LEU A 281 -11.30 8.67 15.70
N LEU A 282 -11.28 7.89 14.62
CA LEU A 282 -11.73 8.33 13.29
C LEU A 282 -13.21 8.71 13.27
N LEU A 283 -14.09 7.88 13.83
CA LEU A 283 -15.53 8.17 13.84
C LEU A 283 -15.87 9.35 14.74
N THR A 284 -15.11 9.59 15.82
CA THR A 284 -15.25 10.80 16.64
C THR A 284 -14.86 12.05 15.86
N ALA A 285 -13.74 12.00 15.12
CA ALA A 285 -13.31 13.08 14.26
C ALA A 285 -14.37 13.41 13.19
N LEU A 286 -14.95 12.37 12.56
CA LEU A 286 -15.99 12.53 11.54
C LEU A 286 -17.34 13.00 12.12
N ASP A 287 -17.65 12.69 13.38
CA ASP A 287 -18.87 13.15 14.05
C ASP A 287 -18.81 14.66 14.37
N HIS A 288 -17.62 15.19 14.69
CA HIS A 288 -17.41 16.63 14.86
C HIS A 288 -17.58 17.44 13.55
N LEU A 289 -17.44 16.80 12.38
CA LEU A 289 -17.65 17.45 11.10
C LEU A 289 -19.15 17.54 10.78
N PRO A 290 -19.63 18.68 10.24
CA PRO A 290 -21.05 18.85 9.93
C PRO A 290 -21.52 17.84 8.88
N ALA A 291 -22.67 17.22 9.15
CA ALA A 291 -23.37 16.40 8.16
C ALA A 291 -23.88 17.29 7.02
N LYS A 292 -23.65 16.85 5.78
CA LYS A 292 -24.09 17.56 4.59
C LYS A 292 -24.95 16.65 3.72
N GLU A 293 -26.15 17.12 3.41
CA GLU A 293 -26.97 16.55 2.35
C GLU A 293 -26.47 17.05 0.99
N CYS A 294 -26.06 16.14 0.12
CA CYS A 294 -25.54 16.47 -1.20
C CYS A 294 -25.55 15.27 -2.16
N THR A 295 -25.41 15.57 -3.45
CA THR A 295 -25.07 14.56 -4.45
C THR A 295 -23.56 14.42 -4.55
N VAL A 296 -23.07 13.18 -4.45
CA VAL A 296 -21.65 12.86 -4.57
C VAL A 296 -21.43 11.80 -5.64
N PHE A 297 -20.21 11.76 -6.16
CA PHE A 297 -19.81 10.88 -7.25
C PHE A 297 -18.68 9.96 -6.81
N ARG A 298 -18.73 8.71 -7.26
CA ARG A 298 -17.69 7.70 -7.05
C ARG A 298 -17.52 6.89 -8.33
N LYS A 299 -16.28 6.63 -8.76
CA LYS A 299 -15.97 5.91 -10.01
C LYS A 299 -15.14 4.68 -9.69
N THR A 300 -15.39 3.57 -10.36
CA THR A 300 -14.58 2.34 -10.30
C THR A 300 -14.33 1.81 -11.69
N LYS A 301 -13.17 1.22 -11.93
CA LYS A 301 -12.77 0.64 -13.22
C LYS A 301 -13.59 -0.60 -13.62
N ARG A 302 -14.26 -1.22 -12.65
CA ARG A 302 -14.94 -2.51 -12.84
C ARG A 302 -16.38 -2.33 -13.32
N ASN A 303 -16.88 -3.35 -14.03
CA ASN A 303 -18.29 -3.45 -14.40
C ASN A 303 -19.08 -4.07 -13.24
N LEU A 304 -19.84 -3.24 -12.53
CA LEU A 304 -20.61 -3.69 -11.38
C LEU A 304 -22.12 -3.67 -11.63
N ILE A 305 -22.59 -3.32 -12.82
CA ILE A 305 -24.03 -3.08 -13.09
C ILE A 305 -24.93 -4.24 -12.64
N HIS A 306 -24.48 -5.49 -12.81
CA HIS A 306 -25.23 -6.69 -12.43
C HIS A 306 -25.41 -6.86 -10.91
N GLN A 307 -24.56 -6.23 -10.08
CA GLN A 307 -24.65 -6.30 -8.62
C GLN A 307 -25.69 -5.31 -8.06
N TYR A 308 -26.05 -4.30 -8.87
CA TYR A 308 -26.92 -3.18 -8.52
C TYR A 308 -28.17 -3.16 -9.41
N PRO A 309 -29.09 -4.15 -9.34
CA PRO A 309 -30.37 -4.06 -10.02
C PRO A 309 -31.25 -2.96 -9.40
N ASN A 310 -32.13 -2.36 -10.21
CA ASN A 310 -33.07 -1.32 -9.77
C ASN A 310 -33.93 -1.80 -8.58
N ASP A 311 -34.30 -0.84 -7.73
CA ASP A 311 -35.13 -1.01 -6.53
C ASP A 311 -34.52 -1.92 -5.44
N LYS A 312 -33.32 -2.45 -5.66
CA LYS A 312 -32.61 -3.24 -4.66
C LYS A 312 -32.06 -2.34 -3.56
N VAL A 313 -32.24 -2.78 -2.33
CA VAL A 313 -31.57 -2.20 -1.17
C VAL A 313 -30.21 -2.88 -0.99
N ILE A 314 -29.16 -2.07 -0.90
CA ILE A 314 -27.76 -2.49 -0.73
C ILE A 314 -27.15 -1.85 0.51
N THR A 315 -26.05 -2.41 1.02
CA THR A 315 -25.36 -1.84 2.18
C THR A 315 -23.87 -1.84 1.92
N TRP A 316 -23.29 -0.64 1.93
CA TRP A 316 -21.84 -0.47 1.84
C TRP A 316 -21.25 -0.50 3.24
N TRP A 317 -20.57 -1.60 3.55
CA TRP A 317 -20.03 -1.85 4.89
C TRP A 317 -18.73 -1.08 5.16
N GLY A 318 -17.93 -0.80 4.12
CA GLY A 318 -16.77 0.08 4.20
C GLY A 318 -17.10 1.57 4.12
N PHE A 319 -16.14 2.41 4.46
CA PHE A 319 -16.17 3.84 4.16
C PHE A 319 -16.14 4.09 2.65
N SER A 320 -16.85 5.12 2.20
CA SER A 320 -16.92 5.46 0.77
C SER A 320 -16.36 6.86 0.50
N SER A 321 -15.13 6.92 -0.01
CA SER A 321 -14.55 8.15 -0.56
C SER A 321 -15.29 8.55 -1.83
N CYS A 322 -15.80 9.77 -1.86
CA CYS A 322 -16.54 10.36 -2.97
C CYS A 322 -16.04 11.79 -3.21
N THR A 323 -16.44 12.37 -4.33
CA THR A 323 -16.27 13.81 -4.60
C THR A 323 -17.63 14.47 -4.81
N SER A 324 -17.80 15.71 -4.35
CA SER A 324 -18.97 16.52 -4.74
C SER A 324 -18.78 17.29 -6.05
N SER A 325 -17.56 17.36 -6.58
CA SER A 325 -17.32 17.88 -7.92
C SER A 325 -17.63 16.77 -8.94
N MET A 326 -18.45 17.11 -9.94
CA MET A 326 -18.54 16.30 -11.15
C MET A 326 -17.30 16.60 -12.01
N ASP A 327 -16.11 16.31 -11.49
CA ASP A 327 -14.90 16.35 -12.32
C ASP A 327 -15.01 15.18 -13.31
N THR A 328 -15.50 15.50 -14.51
CA THR A 328 -15.06 14.86 -15.74
C THR A 328 -13.55 14.97 -15.75
N PRO A 329 -12.77 13.89 -15.58
CA PRO A 329 -11.40 13.98 -16.03
C PRO A 329 -11.51 14.26 -17.54
N ARG A 330 -10.89 15.37 -17.99
CA ARG A 330 -10.85 15.81 -19.40
C ARG A 330 -10.19 14.80 -20.35
N SER A 331 -9.77 13.69 -19.81
CA SER A 331 -9.51 12.43 -20.46
C SER A 331 -10.08 11.42 -19.48
N ALA A 332 -10.94 10.50 -19.93
CA ALA A 332 -11.03 9.23 -19.21
C ALA A 332 -9.58 8.82 -18.87
N PRO A 333 -9.26 8.32 -17.65
CA PRO A 333 -8.01 7.60 -17.45
C PRO A 333 -7.80 6.74 -18.70
N ASP A 334 -6.59 6.70 -19.27
CA ASP A 334 -6.29 5.83 -20.41
C ASP A 334 -6.63 4.39 -19.99
N PHE A 335 -7.91 4.05 -20.12
CA PHE A 335 -8.50 2.78 -19.83
C PHE A 335 -8.13 1.98 -21.06
N ASP A 336 -7.31 0.96 -20.84
CA ASP A 336 -6.99 0.00 -21.88
C ASP A 336 -8.25 -0.37 -22.66
N ASN A 337 -8.10 -0.45 -23.98
CA ASN A 337 -9.10 0.00 -24.94
C ASN A 337 -10.46 -0.74 -24.98
N ASP A 338 -10.77 -1.65 -24.05
CA ASP A 338 -12.03 -2.43 -24.00
C ASP A 338 -12.68 -2.58 -22.60
N GLU A 339 -12.15 -1.99 -21.52
CA GLU A 339 -12.74 -2.19 -20.18
C GLU A 339 -13.92 -1.25 -19.87
N THR A 340 -15.05 -1.83 -19.45
CA THR A 340 -16.25 -1.10 -19.01
C THR A 340 -16.17 -0.72 -17.53
N HIS A 341 -16.33 0.57 -17.22
CA HIS A 341 -16.26 1.11 -15.84
C HIS A 341 -17.65 1.47 -15.29
N THR A 342 -17.75 1.63 -13.97
CA THR A 342 -19.00 2.00 -13.28
C THR A 342 -18.84 3.34 -12.56
N GLN A 343 -19.77 4.26 -12.81
CA GLN A 343 -19.90 5.52 -12.08
C GLN A 343 -21.16 5.51 -11.22
N PHE A 344 -20.98 5.81 -9.94
CA PHE A 344 -22.04 5.98 -8.97
C PHE A 344 -22.38 7.47 -8.84
N VAL A 345 -23.67 7.78 -8.86
CA VAL A 345 -24.25 9.08 -8.50
C VAL A 345 -25.07 8.85 -7.24
N ILE A 346 -24.68 9.46 -6.14
CA ILE A 346 -25.17 9.09 -4.81
C ILE A 346 -25.81 10.33 -4.18
N GLN A 347 -27.11 10.25 -3.91
CA GLN A 347 -27.78 11.22 -3.03
C GLN A 347 -27.57 10.78 -1.59
N CYS A 348 -26.79 11.53 -0.83
CA CYS A 348 -26.49 11.25 0.57
C CYS A 348 -26.99 12.37 1.48
N HIS A 349 -27.39 12.02 2.69
CA HIS A 349 -27.88 12.94 3.72
C HIS A 349 -26.81 13.22 4.79
N LYS A 350 -25.87 12.28 4.98
CA LYS A 350 -24.88 12.32 6.07
C LYS A 350 -23.43 12.38 5.59
N GLY A 351 -23.18 12.90 4.38
CA GLY A 351 -21.82 13.07 3.87
C GLY A 351 -20.96 13.96 4.79
N ARG A 352 -19.69 13.60 4.98
CA ARG A 352 -18.72 14.39 5.76
C ARG A 352 -17.70 15.01 4.82
N ASN A 353 -17.60 16.33 4.81
CA ASN A 353 -16.58 17.03 4.04
C ASN A 353 -15.24 16.92 4.78
N ILE A 354 -14.30 16.18 4.20
CA ILE A 354 -12.99 15.93 4.79
C ILE A 354 -11.86 16.65 4.06
N LYS A 355 -12.17 17.53 3.10
CA LYS A 355 -11.19 18.25 2.25
C LYS A 355 -10.05 18.92 3.03
N ASN A 356 -10.34 19.48 4.20
CA ASN A 356 -9.35 20.15 5.05
C ASN A 356 -8.41 19.19 5.79
N HIS A 357 -8.78 17.91 5.84
CA HIS A 357 -8.11 16.86 6.62
C HIS A 357 -7.58 15.72 5.75
N SER A 358 -7.92 15.70 4.45
CA SER A 358 -7.34 14.77 3.48
C SER A 358 -5.85 15.03 3.26
N PHE A 359 -5.09 13.95 3.03
CA PHE A 359 -3.66 14.03 2.73
C PHE A 359 -3.41 14.73 1.38
N GLU A 360 -4.15 14.33 0.35
CA GLU A 360 -4.18 15.07 -0.91
C GLU A 360 -5.25 16.16 -0.84
N LYS A 361 -4.84 17.41 -0.99
CA LYS A 361 -5.75 18.58 -1.01
C LYS A 361 -6.46 18.71 -2.36
N THR A 362 -7.12 17.65 -2.81
CA THR A 362 -7.97 17.68 -4.00
C THR A 362 -9.30 18.39 -3.69
N ALA A 363 -9.98 18.88 -4.72
CA ALA A 363 -11.21 19.62 -4.54
C ALA A 363 -12.36 18.68 -4.12
N ASP A 364 -12.91 18.95 -2.94
CA ASP A 364 -14.22 18.55 -2.45
C ASP A 364 -14.45 17.05 -2.17
N GLU A 365 -13.49 16.44 -1.49
CA GLU A 365 -13.64 15.08 -0.98
C GLU A 365 -14.72 14.99 0.12
N ILE A 366 -15.73 14.14 -0.14
CA ILE A 366 -16.80 13.79 0.79
C ILE A 366 -16.66 12.31 1.16
N LEU A 367 -16.63 12.03 2.46
CA LEU A 367 -16.60 10.66 2.98
C LEU A 367 -17.99 10.25 3.47
N LEU A 368 -18.47 9.09 3.01
CA LEU A 368 -19.65 8.44 3.58
C LEU A 368 -19.21 7.40 4.61
N LEU A 369 -19.94 7.32 5.71
CA LEU A 369 -19.65 6.41 6.83
C LEU A 369 -19.89 4.94 6.45
N PRO A 370 -19.25 3.98 7.16
CA PRO A 370 -19.47 2.57 6.95
C PRO A 370 -20.88 2.14 7.35
N ALA A 371 -21.30 0.97 6.85
CA ALA A 371 -22.63 0.40 7.06
C ALA A 371 -23.79 1.34 6.62
N THR A 372 -23.56 2.13 5.56
CA THR A 372 -24.59 2.99 4.96
C THR A 372 -25.45 2.18 3.99
N GLN A 373 -26.77 2.31 4.11
CA GLN A 373 -27.73 1.61 3.26
C GLN A 373 -28.23 2.54 2.14
N PHE A 374 -28.35 1.99 0.94
CA PHE A 374 -28.83 2.71 -0.23
C PHE A 374 -29.92 1.91 -0.94
N VAL A 375 -30.86 2.60 -1.59
CA VAL A 375 -31.69 2.02 -2.63
C VAL A 375 -31.11 2.37 -4.00
N VAL A 376 -31.05 1.37 -4.89
CA VAL A 376 -30.65 1.57 -6.28
C VAL A 376 -31.82 2.17 -7.05
N THR A 377 -31.79 3.47 -7.29
CA THR A 377 -32.88 4.17 -8.00
C THR A 377 -32.77 4.03 -9.51
N MET A 378 -31.55 3.81 -10.03
CA MET A 378 -31.30 3.55 -11.45
C MET A 378 -30.00 2.77 -11.63
N SER A 379 -29.99 1.83 -12.56
CA SER A 379 -28.83 1.07 -12.99
C SER A 379 -28.94 0.81 -14.48
N VAL A 380 -28.08 1.48 -15.25
CA VAL A 380 -28.18 1.50 -16.71
C VAL A 380 -26.80 1.51 -17.35
N LYS A 381 -26.67 0.80 -18.47
CA LYS A 381 -25.52 0.91 -19.35
C LYS A 381 -25.66 2.20 -20.16
N ALA A 382 -25.01 3.27 -19.71
CA ALA A 382 -25.12 4.59 -20.33
C ALA A 382 -24.52 4.63 -21.74
N ASN A 383 -23.39 3.93 -21.95
CA ASN A 383 -22.80 3.75 -23.28
C ASN A 383 -21.96 2.46 -23.34
N ARG A 384 -21.17 2.26 -24.41
CA ARG A 384 -20.35 1.05 -24.57
C ARG A 384 -19.37 0.81 -23.42
N LYS A 385 -18.82 1.87 -22.82
CA LYS A 385 -17.75 1.82 -21.81
C LYS A 385 -18.18 2.27 -20.40
N LEU A 386 -19.33 2.91 -20.24
CA LEU A 386 -19.81 3.46 -18.97
C LEU A 386 -21.13 2.80 -18.52
N ASN A 387 -21.11 2.28 -17.29
CA ASN A 387 -22.29 1.92 -16.53
C ASN A 387 -22.57 3.00 -15.49
N LEU A 388 -23.83 3.40 -15.36
CA LEU A 388 -24.27 4.44 -14.44
C LEU A 388 -25.21 3.83 -13.40
N VAL A 389 -24.89 4.03 -12.13
CA VAL A 389 -25.70 3.55 -11.00
C VAL A 389 -26.06 4.75 -10.12
N HIS A 390 -27.35 5.00 -9.94
CA HIS A 390 -27.86 6.01 -9.02
C HIS A 390 -28.27 5.34 -7.71
N LEU A 391 -27.79 5.92 -6.62
CA LEU A 391 -28.04 5.47 -5.26
C LEU A 391 -28.70 6.59 -4.46
N GLN A 392 -29.67 6.24 -3.63
CA GLN A 392 -30.23 7.15 -2.64
C GLN A 392 -30.06 6.56 -1.25
N GLU A 393 -29.39 7.31 -0.35
CA GLU A 393 -29.17 6.90 1.03
C GLU A 393 -30.51 6.73 1.76
N GLN A 394 -30.66 5.62 2.48
CA GLN A 394 -31.86 5.34 3.27
C GLN A 394 -31.63 5.67 4.74
N SER A 395 -32.64 6.30 5.35
CA SER A 395 -32.69 6.44 6.80
C SER A 395 -33.10 5.12 7.43
N LEU A 396 -32.27 4.60 8.34
CA LEU A 396 -32.51 3.35 9.05
C LEU A 396 -33.25 3.61 10.37
N SER A 397 -34.21 2.74 10.70
CA SER A 397 -34.88 2.74 12.02
C SER A 397 -33.99 2.21 13.15
N PHE A 398 -32.94 1.45 12.82
CA PHE A 398 -31.92 0.96 13.75
C PHE A 398 -30.52 1.18 13.17
N PRO A 399 -29.54 1.67 13.97
CA PRO A 399 -28.21 1.96 13.47
C PRO A 399 -27.41 0.68 13.23
N LEU A 400 -26.90 0.52 12.00
CA LEU A 400 -25.94 -0.54 11.64
C LEU A 400 -24.49 -0.19 12.02
N LEU A 401 -24.23 1.07 12.38
CA LEU A 401 -22.97 1.60 12.89
C LEU A 401 -23.23 2.20 14.26
N GLU A 402 -22.53 1.74 15.31
CA GLU A 402 -22.70 2.23 16.67
C GLU A 402 -22.39 3.75 16.76
N PRO A 403 -23.31 4.59 17.27
CA PRO A 403 -23.03 6.02 17.37
C PRO A 403 -21.91 6.27 18.37
N VAL A 404 -20.98 7.15 18.01
CA VAL A 404 -20.00 7.69 18.96
C VAL A 404 -20.63 8.83 19.74
N GLN A 405 -20.44 8.87 21.06
CA GLN A 405 -20.71 10.06 21.84
C GLN A 405 -19.42 10.88 21.88
N ALA A 406 -19.39 11.96 21.11
CA ALA A 406 -18.32 12.94 21.18
C ALA A 406 -18.44 13.73 22.50
N PRO A 407 -17.34 13.94 23.24
CA PRO A 407 -17.38 14.85 24.39
C PRO A 407 -17.72 16.26 23.90
N ASN A 408 -18.76 16.88 24.46
CA ASN A 408 -19.18 18.23 24.12
C ASN A 408 -18.03 19.22 24.36
N ARG A 409 -17.35 19.64 23.28
CA ARG A 409 -16.43 20.78 23.32
C ARG A 409 -17.21 22.05 23.04
N THR A 410 -17.70 22.69 24.09
CA THR A 410 -18.30 24.03 23.98
C THR A 410 -17.32 24.99 23.29
N LYS A 411 -17.80 25.71 22.27
CA LYS A 411 -17.11 26.82 21.63
C LYS A 411 -16.88 27.94 22.64
N ASN A 412 -15.83 27.86 23.45
CA ASN A 412 -15.29 29.06 24.09
C ASN A 412 -14.45 29.77 23.03
N SER A 413 -15.04 30.83 22.50
CA SER A 413 -14.42 31.85 21.68
C SER A 413 -13.04 32.22 22.23
N ALA A 414 -12.05 32.20 21.36
CA ALA A 414 -10.75 32.83 21.58
C ALA A 414 -10.96 34.28 22.04
N GLN A 415 -10.67 34.55 23.30
CA GLN A 415 -10.16 35.85 23.70
C GLN A 415 -8.66 35.79 23.46
N CYS A 416 -8.22 36.49 22.41
CA CYS A 416 -6.82 36.87 22.26
C CYS A 416 -6.41 37.66 23.50
N PHE A 417 -5.45 37.13 24.25
CA PHE A 417 -4.53 37.94 25.03
C PHE A 417 -3.20 37.85 24.31
N ASP A 418 -2.94 38.86 23.47
CA ASP A 418 -1.58 39.23 23.12
C ASP A 418 -0.96 39.80 24.40
N ASP A 419 0.04 39.13 24.95
CA ASP A 419 1.02 39.79 25.82
C ASP A 419 2.41 39.24 25.52
N GLU A 420 3.31 40.20 25.38
CA GLU A 420 4.63 40.16 24.78
C GLU A 420 5.60 39.21 25.50
N CYS A 421 6.39 38.47 24.72
CA CYS A 421 7.67 37.91 25.17
C CYS A 421 8.77 38.32 24.19
N GLN A 422 9.42 39.46 24.45
CA GLN A 422 10.73 39.78 23.88
C GLN A 422 11.82 38.90 24.52
N PRO A 423 12.85 38.47 23.78
CA PRO A 423 13.95 37.69 24.32
C PRO A 423 14.94 38.57 25.11
N PRO A 424 15.51 38.11 26.24
CA PRO A 424 16.42 38.90 27.05
C PRO A 424 17.79 39.06 26.38
N GLY A 425 18.22 40.32 26.26
CA GLY A 425 19.52 40.72 25.73
C GLY A 425 20.69 40.36 26.65
N ILE A 426 21.73 39.78 26.03
CA ILE A 426 23.03 39.50 26.63
C ILE A 426 23.78 40.84 26.81
N LYS A 427 24.06 41.24 28.05
CA LYS A 427 25.04 42.28 28.37
C LYS A 427 26.28 41.63 28.98
N SER A 428 27.35 41.55 28.17
CA SER A 428 28.70 41.26 28.64
C SER A 428 29.26 42.49 29.37
N LYS A 429 29.55 42.35 30.66
CA LYS A 429 30.44 43.24 31.42
C LYS A 429 31.70 42.45 31.77
N PHE A 430 32.84 42.85 31.21
CA PHE A 430 34.17 42.56 31.80
C PHE A 430 34.54 43.75 32.70
N PRO A 431 35.12 43.51 33.89
CA PRO A 431 35.92 44.51 34.58
C PRO A 431 37.42 44.17 34.53
N SER A 432 38.22 45.23 34.32
CA SER A 432 39.69 45.41 34.44
C SER A 432 40.61 44.46 33.68
#